data_AF-A0A952PEE5-F1
#
_entry.id   AF-A0A952PEE5-F1
#
_cell.length_a   1.000
_cell.length_b   1.000
_cell.length_c   1.000
_cell.angle_alpha   90.00
_cell.angle_beta   90.00
_cell.angle_gamma   90.00
#
_symmetry.space_group_name_H-M   'P 1'
#
loop_
_entity.id
_entity.type
_entity.pdbx_description
1 polymer ?
#
loop_
_entity_poly.entity_id
_entity_poly.type
_entity_poly.pdbx_seq_one_letter_code
_entity_poly.pdbx_strand_id
1 'polypeptide(L)'
;MIRIRQVSVIVDDQDKAFCFYTEVLGFVKKTLYPLDVDGVRKKIALVCAQDKEGPELVLEALNPALAGAETDLQKARYAHKVAAAAFEVEDIKKEFKRLKKLGVQFAQEPIRAGAPITWALLDDTCGNLIQIFEYWDYDGETRSVTVERHIAAPPEQVFEAWVNPELACKWLMASAQSVPGDYALDTQVGGEWTIHRRTQDKIYTAVGEYVEIDPPRRLVFTFSMPQFAVDVGTVTVEIEPAEGGSRVRLTQSGDRPGYERSTAHGWEGMLIRLERSLTGKTGQTLSSRAMPKSKKASPGKKG
;
A
#
# COMPACT_ATOMS: atom_id res chain seq x y z
N MET A 1 12.42 20.36 14.93
CA MET A 1 12.05 19.36 13.91
C MET A 1 12.70 18.04 14.30
N ILE A 2 11.93 16.95 14.42
CA ILE A 2 12.45 15.61 14.77
C ILE A 2 12.81 14.88 13.47
N ARG A 3 13.92 14.14 13.43
CA ARG A 3 14.35 13.31 12.30
C ARG A 3 14.67 11.90 12.75
N ILE A 4 14.41 10.92 11.89
CA ILE A 4 14.87 9.55 12.10
C ILE A 4 16.39 9.54 11.90
N ARG A 5 17.14 9.21 12.96
CA ARG A 5 18.60 9.08 12.90
C ARG A 5 19.04 7.61 12.77
N GLN A 6 18.35 6.71 13.45
CA GLN A 6 18.72 5.30 13.50
C GLN A 6 17.46 4.46 13.68
N VAL A 7 17.44 3.27 13.08
CA VAL A 7 16.49 2.17 13.32
C VAL A 7 17.27 0.89 13.59
N SER A 8 16.71 -0.06 14.34
CA SER A 8 17.39 -1.34 14.62
C SER A 8 16.65 -2.56 14.08
N VAL A 9 17.43 -3.58 13.75
CA VAL A 9 16.99 -4.94 13.50
C VAL A 9 17.70 -5.83 14.52
N ILE A 10 16.91 -6.57 15.29
CA ILE A 10 17.43 -7.55 16.25
C ILE A 10 17.93 -8.76 15.46
N VAL A 11 19.11 -9.26 15.79
CA VAL A 11 19.78 -10.40 15.14
C VAL A 11 20.23 -11.43 16.17
N ASP A 12 20.19 -12.70 15.80
CA ASP A 12 20.61 -13.80 16.66
C ASP A 12 22.15 -13.86 16.84
N ASP A 13 22.90 -13.48 15.81
CA ASP A 13 24.37 -13.43 15.77
C ASP A 13 24.85 -12.15 15.07
N GLN A 14 25.46 -11.24 15.83
CA GLN A 14 25.91 -9.94 15.32
C GLN A 14 27.06 -10.03 14.32
N ASP A 15 27.95 -11.02 14.43
CA ASP A 15 29.09 -11.16 13.52
C ASP A 15 28.63 -11.73 12.18
N LYS A 16 27.78 -12.75 12.23
CA LYS A 16 27.13 -13.30 11.04
C LYS A 16 26.29 -12.23 10.33
N ALA A 17 25.51 -11.45 11.09
CA ALA A 17 24.70 -10.37 10.54
C ALA A 17 25.58 -9.27 9.94
N PHE A 18 26.68 -8.89 10.60
CA PHE A 18 27.61 -7.91 10.05
C PHE A 18 28.14 -8.35 8.67
N CYS A 19 28.59 -9.59 8.54
CA CYS A 19 29.04 -10.13 7.25
C CYS A 19 27.91 -10.18 6.23
N PHE A 20 26.72 -10.67 6.59
CA PHE A 20 25.59 -10.74 5.66
C PHE A 20 25.19 -9.35 5.14
N TYR A 21 24.96 -8.40 6.03
CA TYR A 21 24.48 -7.07 5.64
C TYR A 21 25.54 -6.24 4.89
N THR A 22 26.83 -6.48 5.12
CA THR A 22 27.90 -5.75 4.41
C THR A 22 28.34 -6.44 3.12
N GLU A 23 28.61 -7.75 3.16
CA GLU A 23 29.16 -8.49 2.01
C GLU A 23 28.07 -8.99 1.05
N VAL A 24 26.89 -9.34 1.57
CA VAL A 24 25.78 -9.84 0.74
C VAL A 24 24.88 -8.69 0.32
N LEU A 25 24.35 -7.90 1.25
CA LEU A 25 23.43 -6.78 0.95
C LEU A 25 24.14 -5.48 0.51
N GLY A 26 25.43 -5.33 0.78
CA GLY A 26 26.21 -4.18 0.30
C GLY A 26 26.12 -2.92 1.15
N PHE A 27 25.59 -2.98 2.39
CA PHE A 27 25.65 -1.86 3.31
C PHE A 27 27.08 -1.57 3.76
N VAL A 28 27.34 -0.32 4.15
CA VAL A 28 28.67 0.11 4.59
C VAL A 28 28.68 0.31 6.09
N LYS A 29 29.71 -0.22 6.76
CA LYS A 29 29.97 0.03 8.18
C LYS A 29 30.17 1.53 8.44
N LYS A 30 29.30 2.11 9.28
CA LYS A 30 29.50 3.45 9.88
C LYS A 30 30.25 3.33 11.20
N THR A 31 29.80 2.42 12.07
CA THR A 31 30.31 2.28 13.44
C THR A 31 30.39 0.81 13.81
N LEU A 32 31.50 0.41 14.44
CA LEU A 32 31.68 -0.92 15.02
C LEU A 32 32.61 -0.82 16.23
N TYR A 33 32.07 -1.06 17.42
CA TYR A 33 32.88 -1.17 18.65
C TYR A 33 32.19 -2.07 19.69
N PRO A 34 32.94 -2.72 20.60
CA PRO A 34 32.36 -3.48 21.71
C PRO A 34 31.48 -2.59 22.60
N LEU A 35 30.25 -3.00 22.87
CA LEU A 35 29.35 -2.28 23.77
C LEU A 35 29.61 -2.64 25.24
N ASP A 36 30.00 -3.90 25.46
CA ASP A 36 30.23 -4.46 26.78
C ASP A 36 31.72 -4.77 27.01
N VAL A 37 32.12 -4.88 28.28
CA VAL A 37 33.52 -5.12 28.69
C VAL A 37 34.04 -6.46 28.17
N ASP A 38 33.18 -7.48 28.10
CA ASP A 38 33.49 -8.82 27.57
C ASP A 38 33.37 -8.91 26.04
N GLY A 39 32.90 -7.84 25.38
CA GLY A 39 32.74 -7.75 23.94
C GLY A 39 31.66 -8.65 23.36
N VAL A 40 30.78 -9.19 24.20
CA VAL A 40 29.68 -10.08 23.78
C VAL A 40 28.69 -9.32 22.91
N ARG A 41 28.29 -8.10 23.31
CA ARG A 41 27.51 -7.21 22.45
C ARG A 41 28.39 -6.15 21.82
N LYS A 42 28.06 -5.80 20.58
CA LYS A 42 28.73 -4.77 19.77
C LYS A 42 27.73 -3.69 19.39
N LYS A 43 28.18 -2.43 19.35
CA LYS A 43 27.49 -1.39 18.61
C LYS A 43 27.86 -1.56 17.14
N ILE A 44 26.91 -2.02 16.32
CA ILE A 44 27.09 -2.17 14.88
C ILE A 44 26.09 -1.27 14.17
N ALA A 45 26.57 -0.21 13.51
CA ALA A 45 25.75 0.69 12.70
C ALA A 45 26.21 0.67 11.25
N LEU A 46 25.27 0.48 10.35
CA LEU A 46 25.44 0.41 8.91
C LEU A 46 24.68 1.55 8.24
N VAL A 47 25.15 1.97 7.06
CA VAL A 47 24.52 3.01 6.22
C VAL A 47 24.47 2.55 4.78
N CYS A 48 23.60 3.18 3.98
CA CYS A 48 23.57 2.97 2.54
C CYS A 48 24.92 3.38 1.92
N ALA A 49 25.43 2.58 0.98
CA ALA A 49 26.68 2.90 0.29
C ALA A 49 26.61 4.23 -0.48
N GLN A 50 25.42 4.57 -0.99
CA GLN A 50 25.14 5.79 -1.74
C GLN A 50 24.80 6.99 -0.83
N ASP A 51 24.35 6.75 0.41
CA ASP A 51 24.04 7.80 1.40
C ASP A 51 24.65 7.47 2.78
N LYS A 52 25.90 7.88 2.96
CA LYS A 52 26.68 7.60 4.17
C LYS A 52 26.32 8.47 5.37
N GLU A 53 25.55 9.54 5.16
CA GLU A 53 25.09 10.45 6.22
C GLU A 53 23.59 10.28 6.54
N GLY A 54 22.91 9.42 5.79
CA GLY A 54 21.52 9.02 6.00
C GLY A 54 21.24 8.28 7.31
N PRO A 55 20.01 7.74 7.46
CA PRO A 55 19.63 6.95 8.62
C PRO A 55 20.51 5.70 8.80
N GLU A 56 20.87 5.42 10.04
CA GLU A 56 21.67 4.25 10.41
C GLU A 56 20.77 3.03 10.64
N LEU A 57 21.14 1.90 10.02
CA LEU A 57 20.62 0.58 10.38
C LEU A 57 21.53 -0.01 11.46
N VAL A 58 20.99 -0.31 12.64
CA VAL A 58 21.74 -0.97 13.71
C VAL A 58 21.37 -2.43 13.83
N LEU A 59 22.40 -3.28 13.83
CA LEU A 59 22.28 -4.71 14.09
C LEU A 59 22.36 -4.93 15.59
N GLU A 60 21.22 -5.14 16.23
CA GLU A 60 21.08 -5.21 17.68
C GLU A 60 21.14 -6.67 18.13
N ALA A 61 21.99 -6.99 19.11
CA ALA A 61 21.98 -8.31 19.74
C ALA A 61 20.69 -8.51 20.53
N LEU A 62 20.27 -9.77 20.68
CA LEU A 62 19.24 -10.13 21.64
C LEU A 62 19.53 -9.54 23.02
N ASN A 63 18.55 -8.85 23.59
CA ASN A 63 18.64 -8.32 24.93
C ASN A 63 18.57 -9.49 25.93
N PRO A 64 19.56 -9.70 26.82
CA PRO A 64 19.55 -10.82 27.75
C PRO A 64 18.28 -10.91 28.63
N ALA A 65 17.66 -9.77 28.95
CA ALA A 65 16.43 -9.72 29.72
C ALA A 65 15.16 -10.06 28.91
N LEU A 66 15.21 -9.95 27.58
CA LEU A 66 14.08 -10.14 26.67
C LEU A 66 14.31 -11.25 25.64
N ALA A 67 15.46 -11.95 25.68
CA ALA A 67 15.91 -12.83 24.61
C ALA A 67 14.87 -13.89 24.21
N GLY A 68 14.13 -14.44 25.19
CA GLY A 68 13.03 -15.36 24.91
C GLY A 68 11.91 -14.72 24.07
N ALA A 69 11.44 -13.54 24.48
CA ALA A 69 10.38 -12.81 23.78
C ALA A 69 10.80 -12.31 22.40
N GLU A 70 12.03 -11.82 22.27
CA GLU A 70 12.59 -11.37 20.98
C GLU A 70 12.75 -12.55 20.01
N THR A 71 13.25 -13.68 20.50
CA THR A 71 13.35 -14.91 19.71
C THR A 71 11.97 -15.42 19.29
N ASP A 72 10.98 -15.40 20.19
CA ASP A 72 9.62 -15.83 19.89
C ASP A 72 8.96 -14.91 18.85
N LEU A 73 9.20 -13.59 18.93
CA LEU A 73 8.76 -12.64 17.91
C LEU A 73 9.41 -12.90 16.54
N GLN A 74 10.72 -13.13 16.50
CA GLN A 74 11.43 -13.50 15.26
C GLN A 74 10.84 -14.77 14.65
N LYS A 75 10.66 -15.83 15.44
CA LYS A 75 10.04 -17.08 14.99
C LYS A 75 8.61 -16.87 14.48
N ALA A 76 7.80 -16.09 15.19
CA ALA A 76 6.43 -15.79 14.77
C ALA A 76 6.41 -15.02 13.45
N ARG A 77 7.23 -13.97 13.32
CA ARG A 77 7.39 -13.23 12.06
C ARG A 77 7.82 -14.14 10.91
N TYR A 78 8.82 -14.99 11.15
CA TYR A 78 9.32 -15.92 10.15
C TYR A 78 8.23 -16.91 9.70
N ALA A 79 7.52 -17.54 10.64
CA ALA A 79 6.43 -18.47 10.36
C ALA A 79 5.27 -17.83 9.59
N HIS A 80 4.99 -16.55 9.84
CA HIS A 80 3.92 -15.79 9.19
C HIS A 80 4.39 -14.97 7.98
N LYS A 81 5.65 -15.13 7.53
CA LYS A 81 6.24 -14.38 6.41
C LYS A 81 6.15 -12.86 6.57
N VAL A 82 6.30 -12.36 7.80
CA VAL A 82 6.33 -10.94 8.12
C VAL A 82 7.78 -10.46 8.15
N ALA A 83 8.10 -9.43 7.39
CA ALA A 83 9.45 -8.87 7.36
C ALA A 83 9.80 -8.14 8.68
N ALA A 84 11.07 -8.22 9.08
CA ALA A 84 11.63 -7.42 10.17
C ALA A 84 11.99 -5.99 9.72
N ALA A 85 12.43 -5.85 8.47
CA ALA A 85 12.73 -4.58 7.82
C ALA A 85 12.44 -4.65 6.31
N ALA A 86 12.35 -3.48 5.67
CA ALA A 86 12.17 -3.34 4.23
C ALA A 86 13.20 -2.38 3.64
N PHE A 87 13.83 -2.77 2.54
CA PHE A 87 14.85 -1.98 1.83
C PHE A 87 14.48 -1.77 0.38
N GLU A 88 14.68 -0.55 -0.11
CA GLU A 88 14.48 -0.21 -1.51
C GLU A 88 15.67 -0.64 -2.35
N VAL A 89 15.40 -1.11 -3.58
CA VAL A 89 16.41 -1.45 -4.58
C VAL A 89 16.05 -0.82 -5.92
N GLU A 90 17.07 -0.43 -6.70
CA GLU A 90 16.87 0.22 -8.00
C GLU A 90 16.26 -0.72 -9.06
N ASP A 91 16.65 -2.00 -9.07
CA ASP A 91 16.14 -3.03 -9.99
C ASP A 91 16.06 -4.36 -9.25
N ILE A 92 14.85 -4.75 -8.85
CA ILE A 92 14.63 -5.95 -8.05
C ILE A 92 14.93 -7.22 -8.84
N LYS A 93 14.77 -7.22 -10.17
CA LYS A 93 15.04 -8.42 -10.98
C LYS A 93 16.53 -8.67 -11.07
N LYS A 94 17.33 -7.61 -11.26
CA LYS A 94 18.79 -7.69 -11.26
C LYS A 94 19.30 -8.08 -9.88
N GLU A 95 18.75 -7.46 -8.84
CA GLU A 95 19.19 -7.67 -7.47
C GLU A 95 18.82 -9.07 -6.95
N PHE A 96 17.60 -9.54 -7.23
CA PHE A 96 17.20 -10.92 -6.98
C PHE A 96 18.15 -11.93 -7.62
N LYS A 97 18.53 -11.73 -8.89
CA LYS A 97 19.50 -12.60 -9.58
C LYS A 97 20.88 -12.55 -8.92
N ARG A 98 21.34 -11.38 -8.47
CA ARG A 98 22.63 -11.22 -7.77
C ARG A 98 22.62 -11.99 -6.45
N LEU A 99 21.60 -11.77 -5.62
CA LEU A 99 21.46 -12.39 -4.30
C LEU A 99 21.30 -13.91 -4.40
N LYS A 100 20.52 -14.42 -5.37
CA LYS A 100 20.41 -15.87 -5.64
C LYS A 100 21.76 -16.49 -5.99
N LYS A 101 22.61 -15.81 -6.76
CA LYS A 101 23.98 -16.29 -7.08
C LYS A 101 24.90 -16.32 -5.87
N LEU A 102 24.66 -15.45 -4.89
CA LEU A 102 25.36 -15.43 -3.60
C LEU A 102 24.79 -16.44 -2.59
N GLY A 103 23.80 -17.25 -2.98
CA GLY A 103 23.24 -18.31 -2.14
C GLY A 103 22.07 -17.89 -1.24
N VAL A 104 21.59 -16.64 -1.35
CA VAL A 104 20.48 -16.12 -0.55
C VAL A 104 19.18 -16.89 -0.85
N GLN A 105 18.49 -17.28 0.21
CA GLN A 105 17.19 -17.93 0.13
C GLN A 105 16.06 -16.90 0.16
N PHE A 106 14.97 -17.20 -0.56
CA PHE A 106 13.81 -16.32 -0.63
C PHE A 106 12.56 -17.07 -0.18
N ALA A 107 11.88 -16.55 0.85
CA ALA A 107 10.57 -17.03 1.29
C ALA A 107 9.43 -16.59 0.34
N GLN A 108 9.70 -15.56 -0.45
CA GLN A 108 8.87 -15.06 -1.55
C GLN A 108 9.78 -14.49 -2.64
N GLU A 109 9.69 -15.03 -3.86
CA GLU A 109 10.36 -14.45 -5.03
C GLU A 109 9.67 -13.14 -5.48
N PRO A 110 10.34 -12.29 -6.28
CA PRO A 110 9.77 -11.02 -6.73
C PRO A 110 8.36 -11.16 -7.29
N ILE A 111 7.41 -10.48 -6.65
CA ILE A 111 6.01 -10.45 -7.05
C ILE A 111 5.52 -9.00 -7.14
N ARG A 112 4.71 -8.75 -8.16
CA ARG A 112 4.02 -7.49 -8.39
C ARG A 112 2.66 -7.53 -7.67
N ALA A 113 2.61 -7.15 -6.39
CA ALA A 113 1.39 -7.22 -5.58
C ALA A 113 1.42 -6.30 -4.36
N GLY A 114 0.40 -5.45 -4.19
CA GLY A 114 0.28 -4.48 -3.07
C GLY A 114 1.28 -3.32 -3.19
N ALA A 115 0.84 -2.07 -2.99
CA ALA A 115 1.65 -0.86 -3.28
C ALA A 115 2.24 -0.85 -4.74
N PRO A 116 2.74 0.29 -5.29
CA PRO A 116 3.26 0.32 -6.66
C PRO A 116 4.65 -0.32 -6.72
N ILE A 117 4.81 -1.48 -6.09
CA ILE A 117 6.10 -2.14 -5.87
C ILE A 117 6.09 -3.55 -6.41
N THR A 118 7.23 -3.92 -7.00
CA THR A 118 7.62 -5.31 -7.05
C THR A 118 8.43 -5.59 -5.79
N TRP A 119 8.06 -6.59 -5.00
CA TRP A 119 8.77 -6.91 -3.76
C TRP A 119 9.10 -8.40 -3.66
N ALA A 120 10.12 -8.71 -2.87
CA ALA A 120 10.56 -10.07 -2.55
C ALA A 120 10.91 -10.14 -1.05
N LEU A 121 10.91 -11.36 -0.50
CA LEU A 121 11.22 -11.60 0.91
C LEU A 121 12.40 -12.58 1.01
N LEU A 122 13.54 -12.09 1.47
CA LEU A 122 14.77 -12.86 1.65
C LEU A 122 14.98 -13.25 3.10
N ASP A 123 15.66 -14.37 3.32
CA ASP A 123 16.16 -14.80 4.63
C ASP A 123 17.54 -14.19 4.86
N ASP A 124 17.69 -13.41 5.95
CA ASP A 124 18.98 -12.81 6.32
C ASP A 124 19.91 -13.78 7.04
N THR A 125 19.45 -15.01 7.30
CA THR A 125 20.10 -16.08 8.04
C THR A 125 20.37 -15.73 9.51
N CYS A 126 19.88 -14.59 9.99
CA CYS A 126 20.11 -14.05 11.32
C CYS A 126 18.81 -13.93 12.14
N GLY A 127 17.85 -14.80 11.84
CA GLY A 127 16.54 -14.87 12.49
C GLY A 127 15.45 -14.04 11.83
N ASN A 128 15.73 -13.33 10.73
CA ASN A 128 14.78 -12.41 10.12
C ASN A 128 14.49 -12.71 8.64
N LEU A 129 13.27 -12.34 8.26
CA LEU A 129 12.92 -12.12 6.86
C LEU A 129 13.05 -10.63 6.55
N ILE A 130 13.66 -10.29 5.42
CA ILE A 130 13.88 -8.92 4.98
C ILE A 130 13.17 -8.71 3.65
N GLN A 131 12.33 -7.68 3.58
CA GLN A 131 11.70 -7.30 2.33
C GLN A 131 12.69 -6.47 1.51
N ILE A 132 12.85 -6.80 0.24
CA ILE A 132 13.42 -5.86 -0.75
C ILE A 132 12.31 -5.47 -1.72
N PHE A 133 12.27 -4.20 -2.11
CA PHE A 133 11.24 -3.70 -3.02
C PHE A 133 11.79 -2.68 -4.00
N GLU A 134 11.22 -2.66 -5.20
CA GLU A 134 11.44 -1.66 -6.25
C GLU A 134 10.09 -1.05 -6.57
N TYR A 135 10.01 0.28 -6.62
CA TYR A 135 8.85 0.96 -7.21
C TYR A 135 8.89 0.82 -8.73
N TRP A 136 7.79 0.39 -9.36
CA TRP A 136 7.72 0.45 -10.83
C TRP A 136 7.54 1.90 -11.30
N ASP A 137 8.20 2.27 -12.41
CA ASP A 137 8.15 3.55 -13.14
C ASP A 137 7.40 4.68 -12.41
N TYR A 138 8.01 5.19 -11.34
CA TYR A 138 7.60 6.45 -10.72
C TYR A 138 8.51 7.53 -11.29
N ASP A 139 8.04 8.22 -12.32
CA ASP A 139 8.70 9.36 -12.97
C ASP A 139 8.70 10.64 -12.11
N GLY A 140 8.30 10.53 -10.83
CA GLY A 140 8.03 11.67 -9.96
C GLY A 140 6.70 12.35 -10.26
N GLU A 141 5.97 11.95 -11.30
CA GLU A 141 4.65 12.46 -11.62
C GLU A 141 3.57 11.58 -11.00
N THR A 142 2.51 12.21 -10.52
CA THR A 142 1.30 11.51 -10.10
C THR A 142 0.34 11.38 -11.28
N ARG A 143 -0.56 10.42 -11.19
CA ARG A 143 -1.60 10.17 -12.19
C ARG A 143 -2.95 10.59 -11.62
N SER A 144 -3.84 10.90 -12.55
CA SER A 144 -5.24 11.18 -12.26
C SER A 144 -6.15 10.22 -13.01
N VAL A 145 -7.17 9.73 -12.33
CA VAL A 145 -8.21 8.88 -12.89
C VAL A 145 -9.54 9.58 -12.72
N THR A 146 -10.29 9.72 -13.81
CA THR A 146 -11.66 10.23 -13.78
C THR A 146 -12.63 9.13 -14.18
N VAL A 147 -13.67 8.95 -13.37
CA VAL A 147 -14.83 8.11 -13.69
C VAL A 147 -16.09 8.97 -13.67
N GLU A 148 -17.06 8.63 -14.50
CA GLU A 148 -18.34 9.34 -14.57
C GLU A 148 -19.51 8.36 -14.46
N ARG A 149 -20.58 8.79 -13.79
CA ARG A 149 -21.83 8.03 -13.72
C ARG A 149 -23.04 8.96 -13.66
N HIS A 150 -24.10 8.62 -14.39
CA HIS A 150 -25.43 9.19 -14.17
C HIS A 150 -26.12 8.45 -13.02
N ILE A 151 -26.67 9.20 -12.06
CA ILE A 151 -27.38 8.66 -10.90
C ILE A 151 -28.79 9.23 -10.94
N ALA A 152 -29.80 8.37 -10.93
CA ALA A 152 -31.22 8.76 -10.94
C ALA A 152 -31.73 9.28 -9.58
N ALA A 153 -31.04 10.29 -9.04
CA ALA A 153 -31.35 11.01 -7.81
C ALA A 153 -30.95 12.48 -7.95
N PRO A 154 -31.62 13.42 -7.26
CA PRO A 154 -31.28 14.84 -7.29
C PRO A 154 -29.90 15.11 -6.65
N PRO A 155 -29.19 16.18 -7.06
CA PRO A 155 -27.84 16.48 -6.56
C PRO A 155 -27.71 16.50 -5.04
N GLU A 156 -28.73 17.02 -4.35
CA GLU A 156 -28.76 17.12 -2.89
C GLU A 156 -28.69 15.75 -2.22
N GLN A 157 -29.43 14.75 -2.74
CA GLN A 157 -29.41 13.39 -2.21
C GLN A 157 -28.10 12.66 -2.55
N VAL A 158 -27.54 12.92 -3.74
CA VAL A 158 -26.24 12.37 -4.12
C VAL A 158 -25.15 12.93 -3.21
N PHE A 159 -25.15 14.24 -2.97
CA PHE A 159 -24.20 14.91 -2.08
C PHE A 159 -24.34 14.40 -0.64
N GLU A 160 -25.56 14.36 -0.10
CA GLU A 160 -25.84 13.88 1.24
C GLU A 160 -25.30 12.45 1.47
N ALA A 161 -25.36 11.59 0.46
CA ALA A 161 -24.86 10.22 0.56
C ALA A 161 -23.34 10.09 0.74
N TRP A 162 -22.57 11.15 0.48
CA TRP A 162 -21.13 11.20 0.74
C TRP A 162 -20.78 11.68 2.15
N VAL A 163 -21.60 12.54 2.73
CA VAL A 163 -21.30 13.23 4.00
C VAL A 163 -22.13 12.67 5.17
N ASN A 164 -23.25 12.01 4.91
CA ASN A 164 -24.03 11.36 5.97
C ASN A 164 -23.46 9.95 6.25
N PRO A 165 -22.93 9.65 7.46
CA PRO A 165 -22.34 8.36 7.79
C PRO A 165 -23.33 7.18 7.67
N GLU A 166 -24.62 7.42 7.96
CA GLU A 166 -25.67 6.39 7.84
C GLU A 166 -25.95 6.02 6.38
N LEU A 167 -25.75 6.96 5.45
CA LEU A 167 -25.88 6.72 4.02
C LEU A 167 -24.58 6.15 3.43
N ALA A 168 -23.44 6.76 3.76
CA ALA A 168 -22.12 6.34 3.28
C ALA A 168 -21.83 4.87 3.60
N CYS A 169 -22.20 4.39 4.80
CA CYS A 169 -21.97 3.00 5.20
C CYS A 169 -22.67 1.95 4.33
N LYS A 170 -23.67 2.34 3.52
CA LYS A 170 -24.39 1.44 2.61
C LYS A 170 -23.63 1.14 1.33
N TRP A 171 -22.70 2.01 0.91
CA TRP A 171 -22.10 1.91 -0.43
C TRP A 171 -20.60 2.22 -0.49
N LEU A 172 -20.12 3.20 0.28
CA LEU A 172 -18.74 3.66 0.25
C LEU A 172 -17.84 2.59 0.88
N MET A 173 -16.78 2.18 0.19
CA MET A 173 -15.92 1.05 0.58
C MET A 173 -16.65 -0.29 0.76
N ALA A 174 -17.91 -0.43 0.32
CA ALA A 174 -18.67 -1.67 0.48
C ALA A 174 -18.22 -2.74 -0.52
N SER A 175 -18.15 -3.99 -0.06
CA SER A 175 -17.97 -5.18 -0.90
C SER A 175 -18.96 -6.28 -0.49
N ALA A 176 -19.14 -7.29 -1.35
CA ALA A 176 -20.00 -8.44 -1.06
C ALA A 176 -19.50 -9.30 0.12
N GLN A 177 -18.23 -9.14 0.53
CA GLN A 177 -17.56 -9.95 1.55
C GLN A 177 -17.34 -9.17 2.86
N SER A 178 -17.78 -7.91 2.92
CA SER A 178 -17.50 -7.01 4.04
C SER A 178 -18.78 -6.48 4.67
N VAL A 179 -18.79 -6.37 6.00
CA VAL A 179 -19.82 -5.64 6.75
C VAL A 179 -19.30 -4.26 7.16
N PRO A 180 -20.17 -3.25 7.35
CA PRO A 180 -19.77 -1.97 7.92
C PRO A 180 -19.11 -2.16 9.29
N GLY A 181 -17.98 -1.48 9.51
CA GLY A 181 -17.47 -1.16 10.84
C GLY A 181 -17.90 0.25 11.23
N ASP A 182 -16.99 1.02 11.82
CA ASP A 182 -17.27 2.39 12.25
C ASP A 182 -17.06 3.39 11.09
N TYR A 183 -17.97 4.35 11.00
CA TYR A 183 -17.96 5.45 10.02
C TYR A 183 -17.97 6.76 10.81
N ALA A 184 -16.79 7.33 11.02
CA ALA A 184 -16.62 8.62 11.67
C ALA A 184 -16.33 9.65 10.59
N LEU A 185 -17.29 10.53 10.29
CA LEU A 185 -17.15 11.56 9.26
C LEU A 185 -17.33 12.93 9.95
N ASP A 186 -16.24 13.65 10.20
CA ASP A 186 -16.32 15.05 10.67
C ASP A 186 -16.53 15.97 9.46
N THR A 187 -17.78 16.23 9.10
CA THR A 187 -18.17 16.83 7.82
C THR A 187 -18.07 18.35 7.80
N GLN A 188 -16.87 18.84 8.10
CA GLN A 188 -16.47 20.23 7.97
C GLN A 188 -15.15 20.31 7.22
N VAL A 189 -14.84 21.46 6.60
CA VAL A 189 -13.53 21.67 5.98
C VAL A 189 -12.43 21.56 7.04
N GLY A 190 -11.42 20.74 6.77
CA GLY A 190 -10.37 20.36 7.72
C GLY A 190 -10.76 19.20 8.66
N GLY A 191 -12.00 18.72 8.59
CA GLY A 191 -12.48 17.61 9.39
C GLY A 191 -11.95 16.27 8.89
N GLU A 192 -11.53 15.42 9.81
CA GLU A 192 -11.04 14.08 9.50
C GLU A 192 -12.19 13.09 9.32
N TRP A 193 -11.98 12.10 8.45
CA TRP A 193 -12.89 10.99 8.28
C TRP A 193 -12.16 9.66 8.37
N THR A 194 -12.83 8.67 8.96
CA THR A 194 -12.35 7.29 9.09
C THR A 194 -13.50 6.33 8.78
N ILE A 195 -13.20 5.35 7.92
CA ILE A 195 -14.12 4.31 7.50
C ILE A 195 -13.48 2.95 7.74
N HIS A 196 -14.14 2.12 8.56
CA HIS A 196 -13.76 0.73 8.75
C HIS A 196 -14.71 -0.22 8.01
N ARG A 197 -14.14 -1.25 7.38
CA ARG A 197 -14.87 -2.39 6.80
C ARG A 197 -14.29 -3.67 7.34
N ARG A 198 -15.15 -4.56 7.85
CA ARG A 198 -14.73 -5.84 8.42
C ARG A 198 -15.05 -6.96 7.43
N THR A 199 -14.07 -7.80 7.12
CA THR A 199 -14.28 -9.12 6.52
C THR A 199 -14.12 -10.19 7.62
N GLN A 200 -14.22 -11.48 7.28
CA GLN A 200 -14.04 -12.55 8.26
C GLN A 200 -12.68 -12.50 8.96
N ASP A 201 -11.62 -12.12 8.25
CA ASP A 201 -10.24 -12.23 8.75
C ASP A 201 -9.55 -10.88 8.99
N LYS A 202 -10.11 -9.76 8.48
CA LYS A 202 -9.39 -8.48 8.41
C LYS A 202 -10.32 -7.28 8.60
N ILE A 203 -9.71 -6.17 9.03
CA ILE A 203 -10.32 -4.83 9.02
C ILE A 203 -9.57 -4.00 7.98
N TYR A 204 -10.31 -3.46 7.01
CA TYR A 204 -9.83 -2.45 6.08
C TYR A 204 -10.19 -1.07 6.63
N THR A 205 -9.23 -0.16 6.61
CA THR A 205 -9.42 1.23 7.08
C THR A 205 -9.09 2.19 5.96
N ALA A 206 -10.05 3.01 5.58
CA ALA A 206 -9.84 4.18 4.75
C ALA A 206 -9.90 5.42 5.63
N VAL A 207 -9.01 6.37 5.40
CA VAL A 207 -8.91 7.63 6.14
C VAL A 207 -8.70 8.80 5.20
N GLY A 208 -9.02 9.99 5.69
CA GLY A 208 -8.70 11.23 5.01
C GLY A 208 -9.22 12.44 5.74
N GLU A 209 -9.22 13.55 5.04
CA GLU A 209 -9.62 14.88 5.51
C GLU A 209 -10.47 15.54 4.44
N TYR A 210 -11.55 16.21 4.83
CA TYR A 210 -12.34 17.03 3.91
C TYR A 210 -11.59 18.32 3.59
N VAL A 211 -11.28 18.53 2.32
CA VAL A 211 -10.54 19.70 1.82
C VAL A 211 -11.49 20.80 1.34
N GLU A 212 -12.59 20.41 0.69
CA GLU A 212 -13.60 21.34 0.16
C GLU A 212 -14.99 20.70 0.29
N ILE A 213 -15.97 21.48 0.77
CA ILE A 213 -17.37 21.06 0.89
C ILE A 213 -18.24 22.20 0.33
N ASP A 214 -18.78 22.01 -0.87
CA ASP A 214 -19.68 22.96 -1.56
C ASP A 214 -20.98 22.25 -1.98
N PRO A 215 -21.95 22.09 -1.06
CA PRO A 215 -23.20 21.39 -1.34
C PRO A 215 -24.09 22.15 -2.35
N PRO A 216 -24.81 21.45 -3.25
CA PRO A 216 -24.74 20.01 -3.52
C PRO A 216 -23.74 19.65 -4.63
N ARG A 217 -22.85 20.57 -5.03
CA ARG A 217 -22.16 20.53 -6.33
C ARG A 217 -20.78 19.89 -6.27
N ARG A 218 -20.05 20.03 -5.17
CA ARG A 218 -18.64 19.66 -5.14
C ARG A 218 -18.14 19.26 -3.76
N LEU A 219 -17.37 18.17 -3.73
CA LEU A 219 -16.73 17.66 -2.53
C LEU A 219 -15.28 17.27 -2.87
N VAL A 220 -14.32 17.75 -2.10
CA VAL A 220 -12.91 17.36 -2.24
C VAL A 220 -12.42 16.82 -0.89
N PHE A 221 -11.75 15.68 -0.91
CA PHE A 221 -11.17 15.07 0.29
C PHE A 221 -9.88 14.32 -0.05
N THR A 222 -8.97 14.26 0.93
CA THR A 222 -7.83 13.34 0.85
C THR A 222 -8.30 11.91 1.08
N PHE A 223 -7.62 10.93 0.50
CA PHE A 223 -7.98 9.52 0.59
C PHE A 223 -6.73 8.66 0.73
N SER A 224 -6.68 7.84 1.77
CA SER A 224 -5.64 6.85 1.98
C SER A 224 -6.20 5.54 2.53
N MET A 225 -5.54 4.45 2.18
CA MET A 225 -5.74 3.14 2.82
C MET A 225 -4.40 2.66 3.38
N PRO A 226 -4.07 3.01 4.64
CA PRO A 226 -2.74 2.82 5.21
C PRO A 226 -2.24 1.36 5.23
N GLN A 227 -3.15 0.39 5.15
CA GLN A 227 -2.76 -1.04 5.09
C GLN A 227 -2.18 -1.43 3.72
N PHE A 228 -2.37 -0.62 2.68
CA PHE A 228 -2.00 -0.93 1.30
C PHE A 228 -0.95 0.02 0.73
N ALA A 229 -0.99 1.29 1.11
CA ALA A 229 -0.05 2.29 0.64
C ALA A 229 0.13 3.40 1.70
N VAL A 230 1.32 3.99 1.70
CA VAL A 230 1.63 5.21 2.46
C VAL A 230 1.13 6.47 1.75
N ASP A 231 0.74 6.34 0.48
CA ASP A 231 0.31 7.47 -0.34
C ASP A 231 -1.06 7.99 0.10
N VAL A 232 -1.22 9.30 -0.06
CA VAL A 232 -2.47 10.01 0.16
C VAL A 232 -2.85 10.65 -1.16
N GLY A 233 -3.95 10.19 -1.75
CA GLY A 233 -4.54 10.78 -2.95
C GLY A 233 -5.51 11.90 -2.60
N THR A 234 -5.91 12.68 -3.61
CA THR A 234 -7.01 13.66 -3.51
C THR A 234 -8.14 13.22 -4.42
N VAL A 235 -9.34 13.07 -3.85
CA VAL A 235 -10.56 12.72 -4.56
C VAL A 235 -11.42 13.98 -4.67
N THR A 236 -11.80 14.32 -5.90
CA THR A 236 -12.74 15.39 -6.24
C THR A 236 -14.00 14.76 -6.79
N VAL A 237 -15.15 15.06 -6.18
CA VAL A 237 -16.49 14.67 -6.63
C VAL A 237 -17.21 15.92 -7.09
N GLU A 238 -17.64 15.93 -8.35
CA GLU A 238 -18.44 16.99 -8.95
C GLU A 238 -19.81 16.43 -9.33
N ILE A 239 -20.86 17.12 -8.94
CA ILE A 239 -22.25 16.71 -9.08
C ILE A 239 -22.99 17.81 -9.82
N GLU A 240 -23.52 17.47 -10.99
CA GLU A 240 -24.28 18.39 -11.82
C GLU A 240 -25.70 17.85 -12.05
N PRO A 241 -26.72 18.72 -12.06
CA PRO A 241 -28.05 18.32 -12.51
C PRO A 241 -28.01 17.76 -13.94
N ALA A 242 -28.73 16.68 -14.18
CA ALA A 242 -28.90 16.09 -15.50
C ALA A 242 -30.36 15.62 -15.69
N GLU A 243 -30.75 15.34 -16.94
CA GLU A 243 -32.08 14.78 -17.20
C GLU A 243 -32.29 13.50 -16.39
N GLY A 244 -33.36 13.46 -15.60
CA GLY A 244 -33.70 12.30 -14.76
C GLY A 244 -32.78 12.05 -13.55
N GLY A 245 -31.91 13.00 -13.16
CA GLY A 245 -31.07 12.85 -11.97
C GLY A 245 -29.85 13.77 -11.96
N SER A 246 -28.68 13.17 -11.71
CA SER A 246 -27.40 13.88 -11.59
C SER A 246 -26.31 13.19 -12.41
N ARG A 247 -25.43 13.99 -13.02
CA ARG A 247 -24.14 13.52 -13.52
C ARG A 247 -23.10 13.68 -12.41
N VAL A 248 -22.49 12.58 -12.00
CA VAL A 248 -21.40 12.55 -11.03
C VAL A 248 -20.08 12.27 -11.75
N ARG A 249 -19.13 13.20 -11.65
CA ARG A 249 -17.75 13.05 -12.10
C ARG A 249 -16.87 12.93 -10.86
N LEU A 250 -16.14 11.83 -10.75
CA LEU A 250 -15.18 11.60 -9.67
C LEU A 250 -13.78 11.53 -10.25
N THR A 251 -12.88 12.37 -9.77
CA THR A 251 -11.47 12.38 -10.15
C THR A 251 -10.60 12.11 -8.93
N GLN A 252 -9.83 11.03 -8.96
CA GLN A 252 -8.75 10.80 -7.99
C GLN A 252 -7.42 11.21 -8.61
N SER A 253 -6.63 11.98 -7.90
CA SER A 253 -5.28 12.42 -8.28
C SER A 253 -4.29 12.13 -7.15
N GLY A 254 -2.99 12.17 -7.44
CA GLY A 254 -1.96 11.83 -6.46
C GLY A 254 -1.55 10.37 -6.47
N ASP A 255 -2.22 9.53 -7.28
CA ASP A 255 -1.87 8.12 -7.42
C ASP A 255 -0.53 7.97 -8.13
N ARG A 256 0.29 7.01 -7.71
CA ARG A 256 1.47 6.64 -8.48
C ARG A 256 1.07 5.89 -9.77
N PRO A 257 1.91 5.89 -10.82
CA PRO A 257 1.61 5.17 -12.06
C PRO A 257 1.32 3.67 -11.85
N GLY A 258 0.44 3.13 -12.69
CA GLY A 258 0.08 1.70 -12.71
C GLY A 258 -1.16 1.33 -11.89
N TYR A 259 -1.75 2.27 -11.14
CA TYR A 259 -3.00 2.07 -10.40
C TYR A 259 -4.27 2.46 -11.14
N GLU A 260 -4.13 3.10 -12.30
CA GLU A 260 -5.20 3.83 -12.96
C GLU A 260 -6.42 2.93 -13.20
N ARG A 261 -6.15 1.71 -13.67
CA ARG A 261 -7.19 0.71 -13.95
C ARG A 261 -7.88 0.19 -12.68
N SER A 262 -7.12 -0.06 -11.61
CA SER A 262 -7.68 -0.54 -10.35
C SER A 262 -8.46 0.56 -9.63
N THR A 263 -7.94 1.78 -9.62
CA THR A 263 -8.61 2.97 -9.06
C THR A 263 -9.92 3.22 -9.79
N ALA A 264 -9.89 3.25 -11.14
CA ALA A 264 -11.10 3.42 -11.95
C ALA A 264 -12.15 2.33 -11.63
N HIS A 265 -11.74 1.07 -11.65
CA HIS A 265 -12.63 -0.06 -11.36
C HIS A 265 -13.25 0.01 -9.95
N GLY A 266 -12.46 0.42 -8.95
CA GLY A 266 -12.91 0.62 -7.58
C GLY A 266 -14.01 1.68 -7.49
N TRP A 267 -13.76 2.87 -8.05
CA TRP A 267 -14.72 3.97 -8.04
C TRP A 267 -15.97 3.69 -8.86
N GLU A 268 -15.85 3.09 -10.04
CA GLU A 268 -17.00 2.65 -10.84
C GLU A 268 -17.91 1.72 -10.01
N GLY A 269 -17.31 0.73 -9.35
CA GLY A 269 -18.03 -0.18 -8.47
C GLY A 269 -18.73 0.54 -7.30
N MET A 270 -18.08 1.52 -6.69
CA MET A 270 -18.66 2.31 -5.61
C MET A 270 -19.81 3.20 -6.08
N LEU A 271 -19.67 3.88 -7.21
CA LEU A 271 -20.75 4.70 -7.79
C LEU A 271 -21.96 3.86 -8.22
N ILE A 272 -21.75 2.62 -8.69
CA ILE A 272 -22.85 1.66 -8.92
C ILE A 272 -23.60 1.36 -7.61
N ARG A 273 -22.88 1.15 -6.50
CA ARG A 273 -23.51 0.88 -5.19
C ARG A 273 -24.22 2.11 -4.64
N LEU A 274 -23.67 3.30 -4.84
CA LEU A 274 -24.31 4.58 -4.48
C LEU A 274 -25.66 4.69 -5.17
N GLU A 275 -25.71 4.55 -6.50
CA GLU A 275 -26.96 4.60 -7.25
C GLU A 275 -27.98 3.58 -6.76
N ARG A 276 -27.56 2.34 -6.50
CA ARG A 276 -28.44 1.29 -5.95
C ARG A 276 -29.00 1.67 -4.58
N SER A 277 -28.16 2.27 -3.73
CA SER A 277 -28.57 2.68 -2.38
C SER A 277 -29.59 3.83 -2.38
N LEU A 278 -29.55 4.70 -3.38
CA LEU A 278 -30.47 5.84 -3.53
C LEU A 278 -31.75 5.47 -4.27
N THR A 279 -31.67 4.58 -5.26
CA THR A 279 -32.81 4.28 -6.16
C THR A 279 -33.56 3.01 -5.77
N GLY A 280 -32.99 2.14 -4.93
CA GLY A 280 -33.54 0.83 -4.61
C GLY A 280 -33.55 -0.16 -5.79
N LYS A 281 -33.02 0.22 -6.97
CA LYS A 281 -33.01 -0.64 -8.17
C LYS A 281 -31.85 -1.64 -8.09
N THR A 282 -32.16 -2.93 -7.96
CA THR A 282 -31.19 -4.02 -8.18
C THR A 282 -30.93 -4.20 -9.68
N GLY A 283 -30.04 -3.37 -10.26
CA GLY A 283 -29.76 -3.36 -11.71
C GLY A 283 -28.44 -4.04 -12.12
N GLN A 284 -28.56 -5.14 -12.86
CA GLN A 284 -27.66 -5.81 -13.82
C GLN A 284 -26.14 -5.89 -13.51
N THR A 285 -25.68 -7.13 -13.37
CA THR A 285 -24.28 -7.54 -13.42
C THR A 285 -23.61 -7.02 -14.69
N LEU A 286 -22.39 -6.49 -14.57
CA LEU A 286 -21.50 -6.20 -15.70
C LEU A 286 -21.41 -7.45 -16.58
N SER A 287 -22.09 -7.44 -17.74
CA SER A 287 -21.84 -8.42 -18.79
C SER A 287 -20.42 -8.16 -19.29
N SER A 288 -19.53 -9.12 -19.07
CA SER A 288 -18.20 -9.11 -19.66
C SER A 288 -18.34 -9.08 -21.18
N ARG A 289 -18.22 -7.90 -21.79
CA ARG A 289 -18.04 -7.80 -23.23
C ARG A 289 -16.66 -8.38 -23.52
N ALA A 290 -16.64 -9.62 -23.99
CA ALA A 290 -15.43 -10.32 -24.39
C ALA A 290 -14.65 -9.44 -25.39
N MET A 291 -13.38 -9.21 -25.09
CA MET A 291 -12.45 -8.64 -26.07
C MET A 291 -12.42 -9.54 -27.32
N PRO A 292 -12.41 -8.98 -28.53
CA PRO A 292 -12.28 -9.78 -29.73
C PRO A 292 -10.94 -10.51 -29.70
N LYS A 293 -10.98 -11.85 -29.81
CA LYS A 293 -9.80 -12.70 -29.94
C LYS A 293 -8.96 -12.18 -31.12
N SER A 294 -7.70 -11.87 -30.87
CA SER A 294 -6.75 -11.56 -31.94
C SER A 294 -6.67 -12.76 -32.88
N LYS A 295 -6.91 -12.51 -34.17
CA LYS A 295 -6.67 -13.51 -35.22
C LYS A 295 -5.17 -13.80 -35.23
N LYS A 296 -4.77 -15.03 -34.87
CA LYS A 296 -3.44 -15.55 -35.18
C LYS A 296 -3.29 -15.56 -36.70
N ALA A 297 -2.34 -14.78 -37.21
CA ALA A 297 -1.90 -14.87 -38.59
C ALA A 297 -1.29 -16.27 -38.80
N SER A 298 -1.77 -16.99 -39.81
CA SER A 298 -1.13 -18.22 -40.29
C SER A 298 0.16 -17.87 -41.01
N PRO A 299 1.25 -18.65 -40.84
CA PRO A 299 2.44 -18.48 -41.66
C PRO A 299 2.15 -18.99 -43.08
N GLY A 300 2.20 -18.07 -44.04
CA GLY A 300 2.14 -18.39 -45.46
C GLY A 300 3.33 -19.25 -45.86
N LYS A 301 3.05 -20.39 -46.50
CA LYS A 301 4.01 -21.14 -47.32
C LYS A 301 4.55 -20.21 -48.41
N LYS A 302 5.86 -20.05 -48.49
CA LYS A 302 6.54 -19.72 -49.75
C LYS A 302 7.13 -21.01 -50.30
N GLY A 303 6.84 -21.25 -51.58
CA GLY A 303 7.59 -22.19 -52.41
C GLY A 303 8.94 -21.63 -52.82
#